data_AF-A0A7N0VEH2-F1
#
_entry.id   AF-A0A7N0VEH2-F1
#
_cell.length_a   1.000
_cell.length_b   1.000
_cell.length_c   1.000
_cell.angle_alpha   90.00
_cell.angle_beta   90.00
_cell.angle_gamma   90.00
#
_symmetry.space_group_name_H-M   'P 1'
#
loop_
_entity.id
_entity.type
_entity.pdbx_description
1 polymer ?
#
loop_
_entity_poly.entity_id
_entity_poly.type
_entity_poly.pdbx_seq_one_letter_code
_entity_poly.pdbx_strand_id
1 'polypeptide(L)'
;MDSDCPMFEASGSNPGSVVGLVEDDDSSPQVKYEEKKAQVEEEIRRMNQLPSRSAYAAHRMRVLSKVLQLLCVQQRSAAEEAQLEDLFAKLSL
;
A
#
# COMPACT_ATOMS: atom_id res chain seq x y z
N MET A 1 -10.99 49.43 31.82
CA MET A 1 -12.03 50.03 30.97
C MET A 1 -11.48 50.04 29.57
N ASP A 2 -11.99 49.08 28.80
CA ASP A 2 -12.27 49.12 27.37
C ASP A 2 -11.10 49.35 26.41
N SER A 3 -10.77 48.32 25.64
CA SER A 3 -10.65 48.34 24.17
C SER A 3 -10.11 46.96 23.75
N ASP A 4 -10.93 45.99 23.40
CA ASP A 4 -11.72 45.82 22.16
C ASP A 4 -11.10 44.63 21.40
N CYS A 5 -11.85 43.52 21.37
CA CYS A 5 -11.52 42.35 20.57
C CYS A 5 -12.05 42.58 19.15
N PRO A 6 -11.22 42.68 18.11
CA PRO A 6 -11.72 42.60 16.76
C PRO A 6 -12.05 41.14 16.42
N MET A 7 -13.35 40.83 16.44
CA MET A 7 -13.94 39.84 15.56
C MET A 7 -13.70 40.28 14.11
N PHE A 8 -13.01 39.47 13.30
CA PHE A 8 -13.19 39.52 11.85
C PHE A 8 -13.30 38.10 11.29
N GLU A 9 -14.50 37.84 10.80
CA GLU A 9 -14.96 36.57 10.28
C GLU A 9 -14.20 36.24 8.98
N ALA A 10 -13.41 35.17 9.01
CA ALA A 10 -12.90 34.56 7.80
C ALA A 10 -14.07 33.83 7.11
N SER A 11 -14.67 34.55 6.17
CA SER A 11 -15.53 34.02 5.11
C SER A 11 -14.92 32.74 4.53
N GLY A 12 -15.75 31.70 4.43
CA GLY A 12 -15.33 30.36 4.03
C GLY A 12 -14.68 30.30 2.66
N SER A 13 -13.77 29.33 2.52
CA SER A 13 -13.56 28.61 1.27
C SER A 13 -13.02 27.22 1.59
N ASN A 14 -13.91 26.24 1.44
CA ASN A 14 -13.71 24.81 1.27
C ASN A 14 -12.26 24.31 1.08
N PRO A 15 -11.73 23.40 1.91
CA PRO A 15 -10.67 22.48 1.50
C PRO A 15 -11.30 21.28 0.80
N GLY A 16 -11.92 21.53 -0.36
CA GLY A 16 -12.39 20.50 -1.27
C GLY A 16 -11.42 20.36 -2.43
N SER A 17 -10.31 19.65 -2.23
CA SER A 17 -9.69 18.89 -3.31
C SER A 17 -8.70 17.88 -2.72
N VAL A 18 -9.26 16.73 -2.41
CA VAL A 18 -8.59 15.44 -2.60
C VAL A 18 -7.86 15.46 -3.95
N VAL A 19 -6.54 15.23 -3.94
CA VAL A 19 -5.85 14.08 -4.53
C VAL A 19 -4.36 14.43 -4.55
N GLY A 20 -3.63 13.86 -3.61
CA GLY A 20 -2.17 13.81 -3.69
C GLY A 20 -1.81 12.90 -4.85
N LEU A 21 -1.39 13.50 -5.96
CA LEU A 21 -0.48 12.88 -6.92
C LEU A 21 0.86 13.58 -6.71
N VAL A 22 1.52 13.21 -5.62
CA VAL A 22 2.96 13.38 -5.51
C VAL A 22 3.57 12.13 -6.13
N GLU A 23 3.85 12.21 -7.42
CA GLU A 23 4.85 11.37 -8.06
C GLU A 23 6.22 11.91 -7.61
N ASP A 24 6.65 11.53 -6.41
CA ASP A 24 7.99 11.88 -5.91
C ASP A 24 8.99 10.79 -6.33
N ASP A 25 9.74 11.17 -7.35
CA ASP A 25 10.99 10.58 -7.85
C ASP A 25 12.14 10.77 -6.84
N ASP A 26 12.13 10.03 -5.71
CA ASP A 26 13.34 9.77 -4.89
C ASP A 26 13.13 8.53 -4.02
N SER A 27 13.03 7.36 -4.67
CA SER A 27 12.68 6.13 -3.96
C SER A 27 13.93 5.46 -3.36
N SER A 28 14.24 5.85 -2.12
CA SER A 28 14.93 4.94 -1.19
C SER A 28 14.25 3.56 -1.27
N PRO A 29 14.98 2.45 -1.40
CA PRO A 29 14.42 1.10 -1.58
C PRO A 29 13.44 0.67 -0.47
N GLN A 30 13.42 1.41 0.64
CA GLN A 30 12.48 1.26 1.76
C GLN A 30 11.05 1.69 1.40
N VAL A 31 10.88 2.74 0.57
CA VAL A 31 9.55 3.27 0.22
C VAL A 31 8.82 2.30 -0.73
N LYS A 32 9.53 1.79 -1.75
CA LYS A 32 9.03 0.73 -2.64
C LYS A 32 8.66 -0.55 -1.90
N TYR A 33 9.35 -0.85 -0.80
CA TYR A 33 9.08 -2.03 0.02
C TYR A 33 7.75 -1.90 0.77
N GLU A 34 7.52 -0.75 1.40
CA GLU A 34 6.29 -0.49 2.16
C GLU A 34 5.07 -0.44 1.24
N GLU A 35 5.20 0.16 0.06
CA GLU A 35 4.14 0.21 -0.95
C GLU A 35 3.77 -1.19 -1.46
N LYS A 36 4.77 -2.00 -1.83
CA LYS A 36 4.58 -3.41 -2.24
C LYS A 36 3.93 -4.23 -1.12
N LYS A 37 4.32 -4.00 0.13
CA LYS A 37 3.73 -4.67 1.28
C LYS A 37 2.26 -4.28 1.47
N ALA A 38 1.92 -3.01 1.36
CA ALA A 38 0.56 -2.52 1.49
C ALA A 38 -0.38 -3.14 0.45
N GLN A 39 0.05 -3.22 -0.82
CA GLN A 39 -0.71 -3.88 -1.89
C GLN A 39 -0.97 -5.36 -1.59
N VAL A 40 0.05 -6.08 -1.13
CA VAL A 40 -0.05 -7.51 -0.79
C VAL A 40 -1.00 -7.73 0.40
N GLU A 41 -0.94 -6.87 1.42
CA GLU A 41 -1.85 -6.95 2.57
C GLU A 41 -3.31 -6.67 2.20
N GLU A 42 -3.55 -5.72 1.31
CA GLU A 42 -4.91 -5.46 0.80
C GLU A 42 -5.45 -6.66 0.02
N GLU A 43 -4.63 -7.26 -0.85
CA GLU A 43 -5.00 -8.45 -1.60
C GLU A 43 -5.28 -9.64 -0.66
N ILE A 44 -4.47 -9.83 0.39
CA ILE A 44 -4.71 -10.86 1.42
C ILE A 44 -6.05 -10.63 2.10
N ARG A 45 -6.37 -9.38 2.47
CA ARG A 45 -7.65 -9.04 3.10
C ARG A 45 -8.81 -9.37 2.17
N ARG A 46 -8.69 -9.04 0.88
CA ARG A 46 -9.70 -9.36 -0.14
C ARG A 46 -9.88 -10.86 -0.30
N MET A 47 -8.78 -11.62 -0.31
CA MET A 47 -8.81 -13.08 -0.40
C MET A 47 -9.38 -13.75 0.87
N ASN A 48 -9.13 -13.20 2.06
CA ASN A 48 -9.68 -13.72 3.32
C ASN A 48 -11.18 -13.48 3.47
N GLN A 49 -11.75 -12.52 2.74
CA GLN A 49 -13.21 -12.33 2.67
C GLN A 49 -13.89 -13.38 1.79
N LEU A 50 -13.14 -14.09 0.95
CA LEU A 50 -13.69 -15.13 0.11
C LEU A 50 -13.86 -16.44 0.91
N PRO A 51 -14.98 -17.15 0.73
CA PRO A 51 -15.17 -18.44 1.36
C PRO A 51 -14.09 -19.42 0.88
N SER A 52 -13.39 -20.02 1.83
CA SER A 52 -12.12 -20.78 1.68
C SER A 52 -12.22 -22.07 0.85
N ARG A 53 -13.33 -22.32 0.14
CA ARG A 53 -13.56 -23.52 -0.69
C ARG A 53 -13.22 -23.33 -2.16
N SER A 54 -12.82 -22.13 -2.59
CA SER A 54 -12.39 -21.92 -3.97
C SER A 54 -10.90 -22.25 -4.13
N ALA A 55 -10.58 -23.10 -5.10
CA ALA A 55 -9.20 -23.44 -5.46
C ALA A 55 -8.39 -22.18 -5.81
N TYR A 56 -9.04 -21.18 -6.39
CA TYR A 56 -8.45 -19.88 -6.70
C TYR A 56 -8.02 -19.10 -5.45
N ALA A 57 -8.88 -18.95 -4.44
CA ALA A 57 -8.50 -18.26 -3.20
C ALA A 57 -7.35 -18.99 -2.48
N ALA A 58 -7.39 -20.32 -2.42
CA ALA A 58 -6.32 -21.11 -1.82
C ALA A 58 -5.00 -21.03 -2.60
N HIS A 59 -5.06 -20.94 -3.93
CA HIS A 59 -3.87 -20.70 -4.76
C HIS A 59 -3.32 -19.29 -4.54
N ARG A 60 -4.17 -18.27 -4.62
CA ARG A 60 -3.80 -16.86 -4.47
C ARG A 60 -3.24 -16.56 -3.07
N MET A 61 -3.82 -17.15 -2.02
CA MET A 61 -3.31 -17.00 -0.65
C MET A 61 -1.92 -17.62 -0.46
N ARG A 62 -1.62 -18.75 -1.11
CA ARG A 62 -0.28 -19.35 -1.09
C ARG A 62 0.76 -18.47 -1.79
N VAL A 63 0.38 -17.87 -2.91
CA VAL A 63 1.23 -16.91 -3.64
C VAL A 63 1.49 -15.67 -2.78
N LEU A 64 0.44 -15.08 -2.19
CA LEU A 64 0.57 -13.91 -1.31
C LEU A 64 1.41 -14.18 -0.06
N SER A 65 1.23 -15.36 0.56
CA SER A 65 2.05 -15.78 1.69
C SER A 65 3.53 -15.87 1.30
N LYS A 66 3.83 -16.36 0.09
CA LYS A 66 5.20 -16.44 -0.42
C LYS A 66 5.78 -15.05 -0.70
N VAL A 67 5.00 -14.13 -1.27
CA VAL A 67 5.40 -12.73 -1.48
C VAL A 67 5.72 -12.06 -0.15
N LEU A 68 4.85 -12.20 0.85
CA LEU A 68 5.05 -11.60 2.18
C LEU A 68 6.28 -12.17 2.88
N GLN A 69 6.54 -13.47 2.75
CA GLN A 69 7.78 -14.07 3.25
C GLN A 69 9.01 -13.44 2.60
N LEU A 70 9.03 -13.34 1.27
CA LEU A 70 10.15 -12.75 0.54
C LEU A 70 10.35 -11.27 0.91
N LEU A 71 9.25 -10.54 1.18
CA LEU A 71 9.31 -9.18 1.69
C LEU A 71 9.91 -9.13 3.11
N CYS A 72 9.46 -9.97 4.04
CA CYS A 72 9.95 -9.97 5.42
C CYS A 72 11.43 -10.40 5.59
N VAL A 73 12.09 -10.92 4.55
CA VAL A 73 13.51 -11.27 4.61
C VAL A 73 14.37 -10.00 4.62
N GLN A 74 15.19 -9.84 5.67
CA GLN A 74 16.04 -8.66 5.89
C GLN A 74 17.14 -8.49 4.84
N GLN A 75 17.60 -9.56 4.18
CA GLN A 75 18.59 -9.54 3.09
C GLN A 75 18.08 -10.36 1.90
N ARG A 76 17.44 -9.69 0.93
CA ARG A 76 16.99 -10.33 -0.31
C ARG A 76 18.17 -10.50 -1.27
N SER A 77 18.37 -11.71 -1.77
CA SER A 77 19.28 -11.99 -2.88
C SER A 77 18.65 -11.61 -4.22
N ALA A 78 19.47 -11.41 -5.26
CA ALA A 78 18.97 -11.12 -6.62
C ALA A 78 18.00 -12.20 -7.14
N ALA A 79 18.17 -13.46 -6.71
CA ALA A 79 17.25 -14.55 -7.06
C ALA A 79 15.88 -14.41 -6.39
N GLU A 80 15.84 -13.96 -5.13
CA GLU A 80 14.59 -13.71 -4.39
C GLU A 80 13.86 -12.48 -4.93
N GLU A 81 14.60 -11.45 -5.36
CA GLU A 81 14.02 -10.28 -6.01
C GLU A 81 13.39 -10.63 -7.37
N ALA A 82 14.07 -11.43 -8.19
CA ALA A 82 13.50 -11.94 -9.44
C ALA A 82 12.26 -12.82 -9.21
N GLN A 83 12.29 -13.68 -8.18
CA GLN A 83 11.11 -14.46 -7.78
C GLN A 83 9.96 -13.57 -7.30
N LEU A 84 10.28 -12.50 -6.55
CA LEU A 84 9.29 -11.56 -6.07
C LEU A 84 8.59 -10.89 -7.26
N GLU A 85 9.35 -10.39 -8.24
CA GLU A 85 8.79 -9.77 -9.45
C GLU A 85 7.92 -10.73 -10.26
N ASP A 86 8.33 -11.98 -10.43
CA ASP A 86 7.51 -13.02 -11.08
C ASP A 86 6.20 -13.28 -10.31
N LEU A 87 6.24 -13.29 -8.98
CA LEU A 87 5.03 -13.44 -8.16
C LEU A 87 4.11 -12.22 -8.27
N PHE A 88 4.66 -10.99 -8.33
CA PHE A 88 3.90 -9.77 -8.59
C PHE A 88 3.23 -9.83 -9.97
N ALA A 89 3.94 -10.25 -11.01
CA ALA A 89 3.38 -10.44 -12.36
C ALA A 89 2.24 -11.46 -12.38
N LYS A 90 2.39 -12.59 -11.65
CA LYS A 90 1.33 -13.61 -11.49
C LYS A 90 0.10 -13.09 -10.74
N LEU A 91 0.29 -12.13 -9.85
CA LEU A 91 -0.80 -11.48 -9.11
C LEU A 91 -1.41 -10.29 -9.88
N SER A 92 -0.71 -9.83 -10.94
CA SER A 92 -1.01 -8.60 -11.68
C SER A 92 -1.02 -7.38 -10.76
N LEU A 93 -0.03 -7.32 -9.86
CA LEU A 93 0.24 -6.23 -8.93
C LEU A 93 1.45 -5.40 -9.41
#